data_AF-A0A7V4UH82-F1
#
_entry.id   AF-A0A7V4UH82-F1
#
_cell.length_a   1.000
_cell.length_b   1.000
_cell.length_c   1.000
_cell.angle_alpha   90.00
_cell.angle_beta   90.00
_cell.angle_gamma   90.00
#
_symmetry.space_group_name_H-M   'P 1'
#
loop_
_entity.id
_entity.type
_entity.pdbx_description
1 polymer ?
#
loop_
_entity_poly.entity_id
_entity_poly.type
_entity_poly.pdbx_seq_one_letter_code
_entity_poly.pdbx_strand_id
1 'polypeptide(L)'
;MKTLSDRAERSEQTRLLRDILASQDRQNELLEELVTLIGAPHRQRMAELHQWKQAHPRLAQRCRQAAEALGKVQNEFIESLTAEVTDNAESFLEGDYMLNEFVDRFGPRLAHLSGVLQVLAHLAATNNTQSNSTEVE
;
A
#
# COMPACT_ATOMS: atom_id res chain seq x y z
N MET A 1 36.88 -28.26 39.64
CA MET A 1 37.25 -27.15 38.72
C MET A 1 36.31 -27.05 37.53
N LYS A 2 36.04 -28.16 36.79
CA LYS A 2 35.11 -28.18 35.63
C LYS A 2 33.67 -27.72 35.95
N THR A 3 33.12 -28.11 37.10
CA THR A 3 31.76 -27.74 37.54
C THR A 3 31.57 -26.26 37.92
N LEU A 4 32.65 -25.56 38.28
CA LEU A 4 32.62 -24.12 38.57
C LEU A 4 32.67 -23.29 37.29
N SER A 5 33.39 -23.76 36.25
CA SER A 5 33.40 -23.16 34.90
C SER A 5 32.01 -23.22 34.28
N ASP A 6 31.38 -24.40 34.26
CA ASP A 6 30.03 -24.57 33.72
C ASP A 6 28.98 -23.71 34.45
N ARG A 7 29.19 -23.41 35.74
CA ARG A 7 28.29 -22.54 36.52
C ARG A 7 28.50 -21.06 36.17
N ALA A 8 29.75 -20.65 35.94
CA ALA A 8 30.08 -19.30 35.48
C ALA A 8 29.55 -19.05 34.07
N GLU A 9 29.72 -20.02 33.15
CA GLU A 9 29.21 -19.96 31.78
C GLU A 9 27.68 -19.88 31.75
N ARG A 10 26.98 -20.68 32.56
CA ARG A 10 25.51 -20.59 32.71
C ARG A 10 25.05 -19.25 33.30
N SER A 11 25.83 -18.69 34.23
CA SER A 11 25.54 -17.37 34.80
C SER A 11 25.71 -16.27 33.75
N GLU A 12 26.75 -16.36 32.91
CA GLU A 12 26.99 -15.43 31.82
C GLU A 12 25.93 -15.54 30.72
N GLN A 13 25.56 -16.75 30.32
CA GLN A 13 24.44 -16.99 29.39
C GLN A 13 23.14 -16.37 29.92
N THR A 14 22.84 -16.57 31.20
CA THR A 14 21.64 -16.00 31.82
C THR A 14 21.70 -14.46 31.83
N ARG A 15 22.89 -13.87 32.05
CA ARG A 15 23.07 -12.42 31.96
C ARG A 15 22.82 -11.92 30.54
N LEU A 16 23.43 -12.54 29.53
CA LEU A 16 23.25 -12.17 28.13
C LEU A 16 21.78 -12.29 27.70
N LEU A 17 21.07 -13.33 28.14
CA LEU A 17 19.63 -13.48 27.86
C LEU A 17 18.79 -12.36 28.49
N ARG A 18 19.13 -11.89 29.70
CA ARG A 18 18.46 -10.74 30.31
C ARG A 18 18.77 -9.43 29.60
N ASP A 19 20.02 -9.24 29.18
CA ASP A 19 20.42 -8.04 28.43
C ASP A 19 19.74 -8.00 27.06
N ILE A 20 19.60 -9.15 26.40
CA ILE A 20 18.84 -9.30 25.15
C ILE A 20 17.35 -9.04 25.40
N LEU A 21 16.77 -9.58 26.47
CA LEU A 21 15.37 -9.34 26.81
C LEU A 21 15.09 -7.85 27.05
N ALA A 22 15.92 -7.18 27.84
CA ALA A 22 15.81 -5.75 28.08
C ALA A 22 15.96 -4.91 26.79
N SER A 23 16.83 -5.34 25.86
CA SER A 23 16.95 -4.72 24.55
C SER A 23 15.71 -4.94 23.67
N GLN A 24 15.10 -6.12 23.73
CA GLN A 24 13.86 -6.42 23.02
C GLN A 24 12.68 -5.63 23.56
N ASP A 25 12.54 -5.50 24.89
CA ASP A 25 11.49 -4.70 25.51
C ASP A 25 11.56 -3.24 25.02
N ARG A 26 12.76 -2.66 25.01
CA ARG A 26 12.97 -1.31 24.46
C ARG A 26 12.67 -1.22 22.96
N GLN A 27 12.99 -2.24 22.17
CA GLN A 27 12.64 -2.27 20.75
C GLN A 27 11.12 -2.31 20.55
N ASN A 28 10.41 -3.07 21.37
CA ASN A 28 8.95 -3.14 21.31
C ASN A 28 8.32 -1.78 21.65
N GLU A 29 8.80 -1.09 22.69
CA GLU A 29 8.37 0.27 23.03
C GLU A 29 8.56 1.23 21.84
N LEU A 30 9.74 1.22 21.20
CA LEU A 30 10.01 2.06 20.03
C LEU A 30 9.11 1.70 18.83
N LEU A 31 8.81 0.41 18.62
CA LEU A 31 7.89 -0.03 17.57
C LEU A 31 6.46 0.45 17.86
N GLU A 32 6.00 0.41 19.10
CA GLU A 32 4.69 0.95 19.50
C GLU A 32 4.61 2.46 19.27
N GLU A 33 5.67 3.20 19.60
CA GLU A 33 5.78 4.63 19.31
C GLU A 33 5.73 4.90 17.79
N LEU A 34 6.46 4.11 16.99
CA LEU A 34 6.45 4.23 15.52
C LEU A 34 5.07 3.92 14.94
N VAL A 35 4.39 2.88 15.41
CA VAL A 35 3.01 2.56 14.99
C VAL A 35 2.08 3.72 15.33
N THR A 36 2.24 4.33 16.49
CA THR A 36 1.44 5.49 16.89
C THR A 36 1.71 6.69 16.00
N LEU A 37 3.00 7.00 15.74
CA LEU A 37 3.44 8.11 14.91
C LEU A 37 2.97 7.97 13.46
N ILE A 38 3.02 6.76 12.89
CA ILE A 38 2.59 6.48 11.52
C ILE A 38 1.06 6.40 11.43
N GLY A 39 0.40 5.81 12.43
CA GLY A 39 -1.05 5.59 12.45
C GLY A 39 -1.86 6.86 12.71
N ALA A 40 -1.34 7.80 13.51
CA ALA A 40 -2.04 9.05 13.84
C ALA A 40 -2.42 9.90 12.62
N PRO A 41 -1.50 10.26 11.70
CA PRO A 41 -1.84 11.05 10.51
C PRO A 41 -2.78 10.30 9.56
N HIS A 42 -2.66 8.97 9.48
CA HIS A 42 -3.59 8.16 8.68
C HIS A 42 -5.02 8.23 9.23
N ARG A 43 -5.20 8.06 10.55
CA ARG A 43 -6.51 8.19 11.20
C ARG A 43 -7.10 9.59 11.05
N GLN A 44 -6.28 10.63 11.22
CA GLN A 44 -6.72 12.01 11.05
C GLN A 44 -7.20 12.27 9.62
N ARG A 45 -6.42 11.88 8.60
CA ARG A 45 -6.80 12.04 7.19
C ARG A 45 -8.10 11.28 6.88
N MET A 46 -8.29 10.09 7.45
CA MET A 46 -9.54 9.34 7.28
C MET A 46 -10.74 10.05 7.91
N ALA A 47 -10.57 10.67 9.09
CA ALA A 47 -11.63 11.45 9.74
C ALA A 47 -11.99 12.70 8.92
N GLU A 48 -11.01 13.44 8.44
CA GLU A 48 -11.21 14.62 7.57
C GLU A 48 -11.91 14.23 6.27
N LEU A 49 -11.50 13.13 5.64
CA LEU A 49 -12.13 12.62 4.42
C LEU A 49 -13.58 12.18 4.69
N HIS A 50 -13.85 11.58 5.84
CA HIS A 50 -15.20 11.20 6.24
C HIS A 50 -16.09 12.43 6.43
N GLN A 51 -15.62 13.44 7.15
CA GLN A 51 -16.32 14.71 7.33
C GLN A 51 -16.56 15.40 5.99
N TRP A 52 -15.56 15.44 5.11
CA TRP A 52 -15.68 16.00 3.76
C TRP A 52 -16.76 15.28 2.94
N LYS A 53 -16.84 13.94 3.03
CA LYS A 53 -17.88 13.15 2.34
C LYS A 53 -19.29 13.46 2.85
N GLN A 54 -19.45 13.63 4.16
CA GLN A 54 -20.73 14.05 4.74
C GLN A 54 -21.13 15.46 4.27
N ALA A 55 -20.17 16.36 4.11
CA ALA A 55 -20.42 17.71 3.58
C ALA A 55 -20.68 17.72 2.07
N HIS A 56 -20.12 16.77 1.31
CA HIS A 56 -20.20 16.73 -0.16
C HIS A 56 -20.66 15.38 -0.74
N PRO A 57 -21.84 14.86 -0.34
CA PRO A 57 -22.27 13.50 -0.70
C PRO A 57 -22.48 13.32 -2.20
N ARG A 58 -23.00 14.34 -2.90
CA ARG A 58 -23.18 14.31 -4.36
C ARG A 58 -21.86 14.25 -5.11
N LEU A 59 -20.83 14.96 -4.64
CA LEU A 59 -19.52 14.96 -5.27
C LEU A 59 -18.82 13.62 -5.07
N ALA A 60 -18.88 13.06 -3.86
CA ALA A 60 -18.36 11.72 -3.58
C ALA A 60 -19.00 10.65 -4.48
N GLN A 61 -20.32 10.72 -4.70
CA GLN A 61 -21.01 9.80 -5.62
C GLN A 61 -20.60 9.99 -7.08
N ARG A 62 -20.40 11.25 -7.53
CA ARG A 62 -19.85 11.53 -8.87
C ARG A 62 -18.42 11.02 -9.02
N CYS A 63 -17.56 11.17 -8.01
CA CYS A 63 -16.21 10.61 -8.00
C CYS A 63 -16.25 9.08 -8.14
N ARG A 64 -17.18 8.40 -7.47
CA ARG A 64 -17.39 6.96 -7.63
C ARG A 64 -17.78 6.58 -9.05
N GLN A 65 -18.77 7.26 -9.63
CA GLN A 65 -19.19 7.01 -11.01
C GLN A 65 -18.06 7.28 -12.02
N ALA A 66 -17.30 8.36 -11.80
CA ALA A 66 -16.14 8.69 -12.63
C ALA A 66 -15.03 7.64 -12.52
N ALA A 67 -14.74 7.14 -11.31
CA ALA A 67 -13.78 6.06 -11.10
C ALA A 67 -14.22 4.77 -11.80
N GLU A 68 -15.50 4.40 -11.70
CA GLU A 68 -16.04 3.22 -12.38
C GLU A 68 -15.95 3.36 -13.92
N ALA A 69 -16.29 4.54 -14.46
CA ALA A 69 -16.19 4.81 -15.89
C ALA A 69 -14.73 4.79 -16.38
N LEU A 70 -13.82 5.46 -15.68
CA LEU A 70 -12.41 5.47 -16.02
C LEU A 70 -11.75 4.10 -15.85
N GLY A 71 -12.19 3.29 -14.89
CA GLY A 71 -11.73 1.91 -14.75
C GLY A 71 -12.02 1.06 -15.98
N LYS A 72 -13.20 1.25 -16.61
CA LYS A 72 -13.52 0.58 -17.89
C LYS A 72 -12.59 1.04 -19.01
N VAL A 73 -12.38 2.35 -19.13
CA VAL A 73 -11.45 2.93 -20.12
C VAL A 73 -10.01 2.42 -19.90
N GLN A 74 -9.58 2.30 -18.64
CA GLN A 74 -8.25 1.75 -18.31
C GLN A 74 -8.14 0.28 -18.75
N ASN A 75 -9.17 -0.52 -18.53
CA ASN A 75 -9.18 -1.91 -18.96
C ASN A 75 -9.05 -2.04 -20.49
N GLU A 76 -9.84 -1.28 -21.24
CA GLU A 76 -9.75 -1.24 -22.72
C GLU A 76 -8.37 -0.76 -23.19
N PHE A 77 -7.80 0.22 -22.51
CA PHE A 77 -6.45 0.71 -22.82
C PHE A 77 -5.37 -0.36 -22.55
N ILE A 78 -5.48 -1.09 -21.43
CA ILE A 78 -4.57 -2.20 -21.11
C ILE A 78 -4.72 -3.33 -22.12
N GLU A 79 -5.93 -3.63 -22.57
CA GLU A 79 -6.19 -4.63 -23.61
C GLU A 79 -5.50 -4.23 -24.92
N SER A 80 -5.70 -2.99 -25.39
CA SER A 80 -5.02 -2.47 -26.59
C SER A 80 -3.50 -2.48 -26.46
N LEU A 81 -2.97 -2.10 -25.30
CA LEU A 81 -1.53 -2.10 -25.01
C LEU A 81 -0.99 -3.54 -25.06
N THR A 82 -1.68 -4.48 -24.42
CA THR A 82 -1.27 -5.87 -24.35
C THR A 82 -1.26 -6.50 -25.74
N ALA A 83 -2.28 -6.24 -26.56
CA ALA A 83 -2.33 -6.68 -27.95
C ALA A 83 -1.15 -6.12 -28.77
N GLU A 84 -0.84 -4.83 -28.64
CA GLU A 84 0.28 -4.21 -29.36
C GLU A 84 1.63 -4.82 -28.96
N VAL A 85 1.81 -5.18 -27.68
CA VAL A 85 3.00 -5.88 -27.19
C VAL A 85 3.09 -7.29 -27.72
N THR A 86 2.00 -8.06 -27.69
CA THR A 86 2.00 -9.45 -28.16
C THR A 86 2.22 -9.55 -29.66
N ASP A 87 1.64 -8.65 -30.43
CA ASP A 87 1.67 -8.68 -31.89
C ASP A 87 3.01 -8.18 -32.45
N ASN A 88 3.76 -7.37 -31.70
CA ASN A 88 5.03 -6.76 -32.13
C ASN A 88 6.25 -7.19 -31.28
N ALA A 89 6.12 -8.25 -30.48
CA ALA A 89 7.16 -8.68 -29.54
C ALA A 89 8.53 -8.92 -30.20
N GLU A 90 8.54 -9.57 -31.37
CA GLU A 90 9.79 -9.81 -32.13
C GLU A 90 10.40 -8.49 -32.63
N SER A 91 9.58 -7.57 -33.13
CA SER A 91 10.04 -6.25 -33.59
C SER A 91 10.61 -5.37 -32.47
N PHE A 92 10.11 -5.51 -31.23
CA PHE A 92 10.67 -4.84 -30.07
C PHE A 92 12.02 -5.40 -29.63
N LEU A 93 12.25 -6.70 -29.85
CA LEU A 93 13.53 -7.34 -29.56
C LEU A 93 14.59 -6.99 -30.61
N GLU A 94 14.18 -6.79 -31.85
CA GLU A 94 15.07 -6.49 -32.98
C GLU A 94 15.47 -5.01 -33.07
N GLY A 95 14.71 -4.07 -32.49
CA GLY A 95 15.01 -2.65 -32.61
C GLY A 95 14.45 -1.73 -31.52
N ASP A 96 15.33 -0.91 -30.94
CA ASP A 96 15.02 0.10 -29.90
C ASP A 96 13.99 1.16 -30.36
N TYR A 97 13.89 1.44 -31.66
CA TYR A 97 12.99 2.49 -32.17
C TYR A 97 11.51 2.16 -31.89
N MET A 98 11.06 0.95 -32.23
CA MET A 98 9.67 0.54 -32.06
C MET A 98 9.28 0.44 -30.58
N LEU A 99 10.22 0.00 -29.73
CA LEU A 99 10.03 -0.02 -28.29
C LEU A 99 9.91 1.39 -27.70
N ASN A 100 10.75 2.33 -28.13
CA ASN A 100 10.69 3.72 -27.66
C ASN A 100 9.39 4.40 -28.13
N GLU A 101 8.96 4.19 -29.38
CA GLU A 101 7.69 4.71 -29.88
C GLU A 101 6.50 4.15 -29.08
N PHE A 102 6.52 2.85 -28.76
CA PHE A 102 5.52 2.24 -27.88
C PHE A 102 5.51 2.88 -26.49
N VAL A 103 6.68 3.03 -25.85
CA VAL A 103 6.79 3.65 -24.53
C VAL A 103 6.31 5.10 -24.54
N ASP A 104 6.65 5.87 -25.58
CA ASP A 104 6.22 7.27 -25.72
C ASP A 104 4.70 7.38 -25.95
N ARG A 105 4.12 6.45 -26.70
CA ARG A 105 2.68 6.41 -26.98
C ARG A 105 1.84 5.98 -25.77
N PHE A 106 2.28 4.95 -25.05
CA PHE A 106 1.48 4.33 -23.98
C PHE A 106 1.90 4.75 -22.56
N GLY A 107 3.18 5.00 -22.32
CA GLY A 107 3.76 5.25 -21.00
C GLY A 107 3.14 6.46 -20.27
N PRO A 108 3.15 7.67 -20.85
CA PRO A 108 2.58 8.86 -20.20
C PRO A 108 1.09 8.71 -19.90
N ARG A 109 0.34 8.09 -20.82
CA ARG A 109 -1.10 7.87 -20.65
C ARG A 109 -1.39 6.90 -19.52
N LEU A 110 -0.64 5.80 -19.44
CA LEU A 110 -0.78 4.80 -18.37
C LEU A 110 -0.51 5.42 -16.99
N ALA A 111 0.58 6.18 -16.87
CA ALA A 111 0.97 6.81 -15.61
C ALA A 111 -0.08 7.82 -15.14
N HIS A 112 -0.53 8.71 -16.02
CA HIS A 112 -1.52 9.74 -15.68
C HIS A 112 -2.90 9.15 -15.37
N LEU A 113 -3.36 8.17 -16.17
CA LEU A 113 -4.68 7.56 -15.96
C LEU A 113 -4.75 6.83 -14.62
N SER A 114 -3.70 6.10 -14.26
CA SER A 114 -3.58 5.42 -12.95
C SER A 114 -3.64 6.43 -11.79
N GLY A 115 -2.91 7.54 -11.90
CA GLY A 115 -2.92 8.59 -10.88
C GLY A 115 -4.29 9.25 -10.69
N VAL A 116 -4.98 9.58 -11.78
CA VAL A 116 -6.35 10.16 -11.72
C VAL A 116 -7.34 9.18 -11.10
N LEU A 117 -7.27 7.90 -11.49
CA LEU A 117 -8.10 6.85 -10.90
C LEU A 117 -7.88 6.70 -9.41
N GLN A 118 -6.62 6.71 -8.95
CA GLN A 118 -6.30 6.60 -7.53
C GLN A 118 -6.89 7.76 -6.72
N VAL A 119 -6.84 8.99 -7.23
CA VAL A 119 -7.47 10.16 -6.58
C VAL A 119 -8.99 10.00 -6.52
N LEU A 120 -9.63 9.66 -7.64
CA LEU A 120 -11.08 9.47 -7.67
C LEU A 120 -11.55 8.32 -6.78
N ALA A 121 -10.80 7.22 -6.75
CA ALA A 121 -11.07 6.08 -5.89
C ALA A 121 -10.92 6.44 -4.40
N HIS A 122 -9.91 7.24 -4.03
CA HIS A 122 -9.74 7.71 -2.65
C HIS A 122 -10.93 8.59 -2.19
N LEU A 123 -11.35 9.51 -3.06
CA LEU A 123 -12.52 10.36 -2.82
C LEU A 123 -13.84 9.57 -2.87
N ALA A 124 -13.89 8.45 -3.58
CA ALA A 124 -15.06 7.57 -3.68
C ALA A 124 -15.13 6.51 -2.56
N ALA A 125 -14.00 6.13 -1.95
CA ALA A 125 -13.89 4.98 -1.06
C ALA A 125 -14.90 5.06 0.09
N THR A 126 -15.86 4.15 0.14
CA THR A 126 -16.73 3.99 1.30
C THR A 126 -16.03 3.10 2.31
N ASN A 127 -15.88 3.53 3.56
CA ASN A 127 -15.38 2.69 4.66
C ASN A 127 -16.41 1.61 5.05
N ASN A 128 -16.89 0.80 4.10
CA ASN A 128 -17.88 -0.25 4.34
C ASN A 128 -17.29 -1.51 5.02
N THR A 129 -16.29 -1.33 5.90
CA THR A 129 -15.58 -2.43 6.56
C THR A 129 -15.62 -2.32 8.09
N GLN A 130 -16.54 -1.54 8.66
CA GLN A 130 -16.70 -1.42 10.13
C GLN A 130 -18.11 -1.78 10.63
N SER A 131 -18.83 -2.65 9.93
CA SER A 131 -20.12 -3.18 10.38
C SER A 131 -20.10 -4.71 10.45
N ASN A 132 -19.13 -5.30 11.17
CA ASN A 132 -19.15 -6.72 11.59
C ASN A 132 -18.30 -6.93 12.86
N SER A 133 -18.56 -6.16 13.92
CA SER A 133 -17.95 -6.38 15.24
C SER A 133 -18.95 -6.03 16.36
N THR A 134 -20.19 -6.47 16.19
CA THR A 134 -21.23 -6.39 17.22
C THR A 134 -22.21 -7.56 17.04
N GLU A 135 -21.66 -8.77 17.01
CA GLU A 135 -22.39 -9.94 17.51
C GLU A 135 -21.61 -10.42 18.73
N VAL A 136 -22.05 -9.89 19.87
CA VAL A 136 -21.79 -10.45 21.19
C VAL A 136 -22.95 -11.41 21.44
N GLU A 137 -22.64 -12.71 21.47
CA GLU A 137 -23.27 -13.67 22.38
C GLU A 137 -22.27 -14.79 22.68
#